data_AF-A0A6G3MNI7-F1
#
_entry.id   AF-A0A6G3MNI7-F1
#
_cell.length_a   1.000
_cell.length_b   1.000
_cell.length_c   1.000
_cell.angle_alpha   90.00
_cell.angle_beta   90.00
_cell.angle_gamma   90.00
#
_symmetry.space_group_name_H-M   'P 1'
#
loop_
_entity.id
_entity.type
_entity.pdbx_description
1 polymer ?
#
loop_
_entity_poly.entity_id
_entity_poly.type
_entity_poly.pdbx_seq_one_letter_code
_entity_poly.pdbx_strand_id
1 'polypeptide(L)'
;LSGLKILFGAKFDEYIASSRDTITEWIYSLQVKSKIGNCGGFRGSHSLGGKFSSDSSTEQMNEFDVSHISCTHIAILCLLLLKNDFKKFDRKSTLESIKSMQLSDGSF
;
A
#
# COMPACT_ATOMS: atom_id res chain seq x y z
N LEU A 1 -11.17 -4.90 -6.16
CA LEU A 1 -11.13 -6.17 -5.40
C LEU A 1 -12.36 -6.40 -4.51
N SER A 2 -12.88 -5.41 -3.75
CA SER A 2 -14.06 -5.62 -2.89
C SER A 2 -15.34 -6.00 -3.66
N GLY A 3 -15.65 -5.29 -4.76
CA GLY A 3 -16.80 -5.62 -5.61
C GLY A 3 -16.69 -7.01 -6.25
N LEU A 4 -15.46 -7.44 -6.57
CA LEU A 4 -15.20 -8.78 -7.11
C LEU A 4 -15.47 -9.87 -6.06
N LYS A 5 -15.12 -9.62 -4.79
CA LYS A 5 -15.48 -10.51 -3.68
C LYS A 5 -16.99 -10.63 -3.49
N ILE A 6 -17.74 -9.54 -3.67
CA ILE A 6 -19.21 -9.57 -3.63
C ILE A 6 -19.76 -10.42 -4.78
N LEU A 7 -19.24 -10.22 -6.00
CA LEU A 7 -19.74 -10.90 -7.19
C LEU A 7 -19.46 -12.40 -7.18
N PHE A 8 -18.24 -12.80 -6.80
CA PHE A 8 -17.82 -14.20 -6.83
C PHE A 8 -18.04 -14.94 -5.52
N GLY A 9 -18.35 -14.22 -4.42
CA GLY A 9 -18.66 -14.79 -3.12
C GLY A 9 -17.63 -15.83 -2.68
N ALA A 10 -18.08 -17.07 -2.45
CA ALA A 10 -17.22 -18.19 -2.05
C ALA A 10 -16.19 -18.60 -3.11
N LYS A 11 -16.44 -18.34 -4.40
CA LYS A 11 -15.51 -18.64 -5.50
C LYS A 11 -14.45 -17.57 -5.72
N PHE A 12 -14.51 -16.48 -4.96
CA PHE A 12 -13.54 -15.38 -5.09
C PHE A 12 -12.12 -15.90 -4.96
N ASP A 13 -11.80 -16.66 -3.91
CA ASP A 13 -10.43 -17.12 -3.67
C ASP A 13 -9.84 -17.97 -4.80
N GLU A 14 -10.66 -18.82 -5.43
CA GLU A 14 -10.30 -19.63 -6.60
C GLU A 14 -10.03 -18.74 -7.81
N TYR A 15 -10.91 -17.76 -8.06
CA TYR A 15 -10.79 -16.83 -9.17
C TYR A 15 -9.48 -16.01 -9.11
N ILE A 16 -9.10 -15.54 -7.92
CA ILE A 16 -7.92 -14.67 -7.77
C ILE A 16 -6.62 -15.48 -7.60
N ALA A 17 -6.68 -16.80 -7.37
CA ALA A 17 -5.52 -17.62 -7.00
C ALA A 17 -4.31 -17.43 -7.93
N SER A 18 -4.53 -17.44 -9.25
CA SER A 18 -3.46 -17.29 -10.24
C SER A 18 -2.84 -15.88 -10.29
N SER A 19 -3.58 -14.86 -9.88
CA SER A 19 -3.17 -13.46 -9.97
C SER A 19 -2.81 -12.85 -8.61
N ARG A 20 -2.97 -13.62 -7.52
CA ARG A 20 -2.81 -13.12 -6.15
C ARG A 20 -1.44 -12.54 -5.89
N ASP A 21 -0.41 -13.27 -6.28
CA ASP A 21 0.97 -12.84 -6.06
C ASP A 21 1.29 -11.64 -6.94
N THR A 22 0.90 -11.65 -8.22
CA THR A 22 1.09 -10.52 -9.13
C THR A 22 0.44 -9.22 -8.60
N ILE A 23 -0.79 -9.31 -8.11
CA ILE A 23 -1.50 -8.15 -7.54
C ILE A 23 -0.83 -7.72 -6.23
N THR A 24 -0.41 -8.67 -5.40
CA THR A 24 0.28 -8.40 -4.12
C THR A 24 1.59 -7.65 -4.37
N GLU A 25 2.41 -8.14 -5.30
CA GLU A 25 3.68 -7.52 -5.65
C GLU A 25 3.47 -6.13 -6.26
N TRP A 26 2.42 -5.94 -7.07
CA TRP A 26 2.04 -4.61 -7.57
C TRP A 26 1.60 -3.64 -6.47
N ILE A 27 0.86 -4.10 -5.46
CA ILE A 27 0.52 -3.24 -4.32
C ILE A 27 1.80 -2.87 -3.54
N TYR A 28 2.69 -3.84 -3.32
CA TYR A 28 3.94 -3.59 -2.60
C TYR A 28 4.90 -2.66 -3.34
N SER A 29 4.91 -2.67 -4.68
CA SER A 29 5.72 -1.72 -5.45
C SER A 29 5.24 -0.26 -5.30
N LEU A 30 4.00 -0.05 -4.83
CA LEU A 30 3.48 1.28 -4.51
C LEU A 30 3.85 1.75 -3.11
N GLN A 31 4.41 0.89 -2.25
CA GLN A 31 4.79 1.27 -0.89
C GLN A 31 5.94 2.27 -0.92
N VAL A 32 5.83 3.37 -0.19
CA VAL A 32 6.91 4.31 0.09
C VAL A 32 7.50 3.92 1.42
N LYS A 33 8.79 3.56 1.46
CA LYS A 33 9.51 3.35 2.71
C LYS A 33 10.37 4.57 2.99
N SER A 34 10.02 5.32 4.03
CA SER A 34 10.85 6.46 4.43
C SER A 34 12.01 5.98 5.29
N LYS A 35 13.24 6.27 4.85
CA LYS A 35 14.44 6.14 5.70
C LYS A 35 14.61 7.34 6.63
N ILE A 36 14.16 8.51 6.20
CA ILE A 36 14.35 9.80 6.86
C ILE A 36 13.09 10.64 6.59
N GLY A 37 12.16 10.68 7.54
CA GLY A 37 10.95 11.51 7.46
C GLY A 37 9.62 10.78 7.63
N ASN A 38 8.53 11.55 7.53
CA ASN A 38 7.15 11.13 7.77
C ASN A 38 6.37 10.96 6.45
N CYS A 39 6.94 10.26 5.47
CA CYS A 39 6.37 10.07 4.12
C CYS A 39 6.05 8.61 3.75
N GLY A 40 6.14 7.69 4.71
CA GLY A 40 5.83 6.28 4.54
C GLY A 40 4.34 5.96 4.33
N GLY A 41 4.05 4.88 3.61
CA GLY A 41 2.70 4.44 3.29
C GLY A 41 2.60 3.93 1.85
N PHE A 42 1.52 4.21 1.13
CA PHE A 42 1.35 3.80 -0.27
C PHE A 42 1.02 4.97 -1.20
N ARG A 43 1.53 4.88 -2.43
CA ARG A 43 1.18 5.72 -3.58
C ARG A 43 -0.14 5.26 -4.20
N GLY A 44 -0.79 6.14 -4.96
CA GLY A 44 -1.93 5.77 -5.79
C GLY A 44 -1.55 5.05 -7.09
N SER A 45 -0.37 5.33 -7.63
CA SER A 45 0.15 4.72 -8.86
C SER A 45 1.67 4.96 -9.02
N HIS A 46 2.26 4.51 -10.13
CA HIS A 46 3.65 4.80 -10.51
C HIS A 46 3.77 6.09 -11.36
N SER A 47 2.83 7.03 -11.25
CA SER A 47 2.80 8.27 -12.06
C SER A 47 4.06 9.13 -11.94
N LEU A 48 4.79 9.04 -10.82
CA LEU A 48 6.06 9.73 -10.60
C LEU A 48 7.28 9.03 -11.26
N GLY A 49 7.05 7.99 -12.07
CA GLY A 49 8.13 7.25 -12.75
C GLY A 49 8.83 6.22 -11.86
N GLY A 50 8.19 5.79 -10.77
CA GLY A 50 8.70 4.77 -9.89
C GLY A 50 8.93 3.45 -10.63
N LYS A 51 10.08 2.82 -10.40
CA LYS A 51 10.36 1.49 -10.93
C LYS A 51 9.37 0.50 -10.32
N PHE A 52 8.82 -0.36 -11.18
CA PHE A 52 8.08 -1.52 -10.70
C PHE A 52 9.06 -2.49 -10.03
N SER A 53 9.15 -2.42 -8.71
CA SER A 53 9.93 -3.34 -7.89
C SER A 53 9.19 -3.58 -6.59
N SER A 54 8.87 -4.83 -6.33
CA SER A 54 8.25 -5.29 -5.09
C SER A 54 9.28 -5.70 -4.02
N ASP A 55 10.57 -5.62 -4.39
CA ASP A 55 11.67 -5.79 -3.44
C ASP A 55 11.65 -4.66 -2.42
N SER A 56 12.31 -4.92 -1.30
CA SER A 56 12.27 -4.13 -0.08
C SER A 56 12.73 -2.66 -0.19
N SER A 57 13.02 -2.15 -1.39
CA SER A 57 13.70 -0.89 -1.67
C SER A 57 12.89 0.07 -2.56
N THR A 58 11.56 0.16 -2.44
CA THR A 58 10.82 1.34 -2.92
C THR A 58 11.03 2.50 -1.96
N GLU A 59 12.29 2.92 -1.90
CA GLU A 59 12.73 4.13 -1.26
C GLU A 59 12.05 5.33 -1.92
N GLN A 60 11.88 6.39 -1.14
CA GLN A 60 11.42 7.67 -1.66
C GLN A 60 12.32 8.11 -2.83
N MET A 61 11.70 8.38 -3.98
CA MET A 61 12.44 8.77 -5.20
C MET A 61 13.00 10.19 -5.10
N ASN A 62 12.21 11.10 -4.53
CA ASN A 62 12.53 12.51 -4.32
C ASN A 62 11.63 13.06 -3.20
N GLU A 63 11.84 14.32 -2.80
CA GLU A 63 11.10 14.95 -1.71
C GLU A 63 9.58 15.03 -1.91
N PHE A 64 9.11 15.03 -3.16
CA PHE A 64 7.69 15.07 -3.51
C PHE A 64 7.04 13.68 -3.60
N ASP A 65 7.85 12.63 -3.54
CA ASP A 65 7.38 11.24 -3.54
C ASP A 65 6.94 10.86 -2.12
N VAL A 66 5.71 11.23 -1.79
CA VAL A 66 5.09 11.00 -0.47
C VAL A 66 3.89 10.06 -0.57
N SER A 67 3.60 9.37 0.52
CA SER A 67 2.40 8.54 0.62
C SER A 67 1.12 9.38 0.69
N HIS A 68 -0.01 8.75 0.38
CA HIS A 68 -1.33 9.36 0.54
C HIS A 68 -2.17 8.50 1.50
N ILE A 69 -2.76 9.11 2.54
CA ILE A 69 -3.45 8.36 3.61
C ILE A 69 -4.58 7.47 3.08
N SER A 70 -5.38 7.96 2.13
CA SER A 70 -6.45 7.16 1.50
C SER A 70 -5.90 6.00 0.67
N CYS A 71 -4.75 6.18 0.01
CA CYS A 71 -4.12 5.12 -0.77
C CYS A 71 -3.53 4.05 0.15
N THR A 72 -2.92 4.45 1.26
CA THR A 72 -2.48 3.55 2.33
C THR A 72 -3.63 2.71 2.87
N HIS A 73 -4.76 3.35 3.18
CA HIS A 73 -5.95 2.64 3.65
C HIS A 73 -6.44 1.58 2.64
N ILE A 74 -6.60 1.98 1.38
CA ILE A 74 -7.06 1.08 0.30
C ILE A 74 -6.08 -0.06 0.06
N ALA A 75 -4.77 0.21 0.06
CA ALA A 75 -3.74 -0.80 -0.12
C ALA A 75 -3.79 -1.86 0.97
N ILE A 76 -3.93 -1.45 2.25
CA ILE A 76 -4.06 -2.38 3.38
C ILE A 76 -5.32 -3.25 3.24
N LEU A 77 -6.46 -2.64 2.87
CA LEU A 77 -7.69 -3.40 2.62
C LEU A 77 -7.54 -4.41 1.48
N CYS A 78 -6.88 -4.01 0.39
CA CYS A 78 -6.60 -4.91 -0.73
C CYS A 78 -5.69 -6.06 -0.29
N LEU A 79 -4.60 -5.79 0.44
CA LEU A 79 -3.70 -6.82 0.97
C LEU A 79 -4.44 -7.79 1.92
N LEU A 80 -5.34 -7.28 2.74
CA LEU A 80 -6.19 -8.11 3.62
C LEU A 80 -7.12 -9.02 2.80
N LEU A 81 -7.76 -8.49 1.74
CA LEU A 81 -8.59 -9.28 0.82
C LEU A 81 -7.77 -10.36 0.09
N LEU A 82 -6.49 -10.08 -0.18
CA LEU A 82 -5.55 -11.01 -0.79
C LEU A 82 -4.97 -12.03 0.21
N LYS A 83 -5.38 -12.00 1.48
CA LYS A 83 -4.86 -12.86 2.56
C LYS A 83 -3.33 -12.73 2.72
N ASN A 84 -2.80 -11.52 2.55
CA ASN A 84 -1.38 -11.25 2.73
C ASN A 84 -0.97 -11.32 4.22
N ASP A 85 0.27 -11.71 4.49
CA ASP A 85 0.83 -11.86 5.84
C ASP A 85 1.49 -10.60 6.40
N PHE A 86 1.51 -9.51 5.63
CA PHE A 86 2.06 -8.19 5.95
C PHE A 86 3.56 -8.18 6.32
N LYS A 87 4.32 -9.25 6.06
CA LYS A 87 5.76 -9.28 6.42
C LYS A 87 6.60 -8.21 5.70
N LYS A 88 6.22 -7.86 4.46
CA LYS A 88 6.88 -6.83 3.65
C LYS A 88 6.40 -5.40 3.98
N PHE A 89 5.38 -5.24 4.82
CA PHE A 89 4.77 -3.95 5.12
C PHE A 89 5.58 -3.16 6.15
N ASP A 90 6.07 -1.98 5.77
CA ASP A 90 6.72 -1.04 6.68
C ASP A 90 5.68 -0.30 7.55
N ARG A 91 5.24 -1.04 8.58
CA ARG A 91 4.28 -0.53 9.57
C ARG A 91 4.83 0.68 10.32
N LYS A 92 6.13 0.74 10.58
CA LYS A 92 6.73 1.80 11.41
C LYS A 92 6.70 3.13 10.67
N SER A 93 7.24 3.17 9.45
CA SER A 93 7.26 4.39 8.64
C SER A 93 5.84 4.88 8.32
N THR A 94 4.91 3.96 8.05
CA THR A 94 3.51 4.29 7.80
C THR A 94 2.84 4.94 9.01
N LEU A 95 3.05 4.41 10.22
CA LEU A 95 2.46 4.97 11.43
C LEU A 95 3.00 6.34 11.79
N GLU A 96 4.31 6.56 11.66
CA GLU A 96 4.90 7.88 11.90
C GLU A 96 4.37 8.92 10.91
N SER A 97 4.12 8.51 9.67
CA SER A 97 3.52 9.37 8.65
C SER A 97 2.08 9.74 8.99
N ILE A 98 1.25 8.76 9.37
CA ILE A 98 -0.14 9.02 9.80
C ILE A 98 -0.17 9.95 11.02
N LYS A 99 0.70 9.75 12.00
CA LYS A 99 0.80 10.64 13.18
C LYS A 99 1.13 12.08 12.77
N SER A 100 2.02 12.26 11.79
CA SER A 100 2.38 13.61 11.33
C SER A 100 1.30 14.32 10.53
N MET A 101 0.34 13.58 9.99
CA MET A 101 -0.80 14.13 9.24
C MET A 101 -1.92 14.61 10.18
N GLN A 102 -1.90 14.19 11.45
CA GLN A 102 -2.93 14.58 12.40
C GLN A 102 -2.83 16.07 12.75
N LEU A 103 -3.91 16.80 12.53
CA LEU A 103 -4.04 18.21 12.88
C LEU A 103 -4.35 18.39 14.38
N SER A 104 -4.21 19.63 14.86
CA SER A 104 -4.43 19.96 16.28
C SER A 104 -5.87 19.74 16.76
N ASP A 105 -6.84 19.75 15.83
CA ASP A 105 -8.24 19.42 16.09
C ASP A 105 -8.52 17.90 16.09
N GLY A 106 -7.50 17.07 15.82
CA GLY A 106 -7.57 15.63 15.77
C GLY A 106 -7.99 15.05 14.42
N SER A 107 -8.29 15.89 13.42
CA SER A 107 -8.54 15.45 12.04
C SER A 107 -7.23 15.05 11.32
N PHE A 108 -7.35 14.47 10.12
CA PHE A 108 -6.24 13.97 9.30
C PHE A 108 -6.31 14.54 7.88
#